data_AF-A0A9D7TZX8-F1
#
_entry.id   AF-A0A9D7TZX8-F1
#
_cell.length_a   1.000
_cell.length_b   1.000
_cell.length_c   1.000
_cell.angle_alpha   90.00
_cell.angle_beta   90.00
_cell.angle_gamma   90.00
#
_symmetry.space_group_name_H-M   'P 1'
#
loop_
_entity.id
_entity.type
_entity.pdbx_description
1 polymer ?
#
loop_
_entity_poly.entity_id
_entity_poly.type
_entity_poly.pdbx_seq_one_letter_code
_entity_poly.pdbx_strand_id
1 'polypeptide(L)'
;MKNLSYITFLFLFFIFNNCFGQYFGPFDQHNSEFNDFYEPFKSEDEKIINAWYHYMVTYSEKEKRYILRTFHPEKRLMLRETRFLDKKLKIRDGKELRLIYTNYDTEIGNYVNDKEDGKWVQIDTSGKIKAIYHFVNGKKEGIGYRFYSNKQTERKYFYQNDAPIGRWQYFHENGKIEHEEKYLDGKLDGEVNYYDSTGSMIQTKIYNKGDLEKTVKIKEPVILEDEILLVSENAPHFIGNCKKRLGSEEFQECNQRELYRFLGENIKYPALAQKLNVSGRIFIRFVVEKDGAIGEIKLLTPLCESLEQEATRVIKLMPKWEPGYQDGKPVRVYYNMPIIYKLD
;
A
#
# COMPACT_ATOMS: atom_id res chain seq x y z
N MET A 1 -3.41 -27.25 -45.20
CA MET A 1 -4.33 -28.35 -44.80
C MET A 1 -4.28 -28.41 -43.28
N LYS A 2 -5.09 -27.59 -42.60
CA LYS A 2 -6.47 -27.82 -42.12
C LYS A 2 -6.49 -28.43 -40.71
N ASN A 3 -6.62 -27.54 -39.72
CA ASN A 3 -7.64 -27.56 -38.66
C ASN A 3 -8.10 -28.93 -38.10
N LEU A 4 -7.22 -29.66 -37.41
CA LEU A 4 -7.62 -30.70 -36.45
C LEU A 4 -6.68 -30.67 -35.23
N SER A 5 -6.96 -29.82 -34.24
CA SER A 5 -6.35 -29.95 -32.89
C SER A 5 -7.14 -29.19 -31.83
N TYR A 6 -7.76 -28.06 -32.19
CA TYR A 6 -8.55 -27.28 -31.25
C TYR A 6 -9.87 -27.95 -30.82
N ILE A 7 -10.48 -28.78 -31.69
CA ILE A 7 -11.75 -29.47 -31.38
C ILE A 7 -11.53 -30.66 -30.43
N THR A 8 -10.36 -31.31 -30.47
CA THR A 8 -10.03 -32.42 -29.57
C THR A 8 -9.73 -31.94 -28.15
N PHE A 9 -9.15 -30.74 -28.00
CA PHE A 9 -8.90 -30.13 -26.69
C PHE A 9 -10.19 -29.59 -26.04
N LEU A 10 -11.13 -29.05 -26.85
CA LEU A 10 -12.44 -28.60 -26.38
C LEU A 10 -13.39 -29.76 -26.02
N PHE A 11 -13.26 -30.93 -26.66
CA PHE A 11 -14.03 -32.12 -26.28
C PHE A 11 -13.59 -32.72 -24.94
N LEU A 12 -12.30 -32.66 -24.60
CA LEU A 12 -11.83 -32.94 -23.25
C LEU A 12 -12.30 -31.87 -22.26
N PHE A 13 -12.33 -30.60 -22.65
CA PHE A 13 -12.77 -29.49 -21.80
C PHE A 13 -14.26 -29.54 -21.40
N PHE A 14 -15.12 -30.12 -22.23
CA PHE A 14 -16.55 -30.29 -21.92
C PHE A 14 -16.84 -31.49 -21.00
N ILE A 15 -15.99 -32.53 -21.02
CA ILE A 15 -16.07 -33.64 -20.06
C ILE A 15 -15.53 -33.21 -18.69
N PHE A 16 -14.49 -32.36 -18.64
CA PHE A 16 -13.88 -31.92 -17.38
C PHE A 16 -14.71 -30.90 -16.59
N ASN A 17 -15.55 -30.06 -17.21
CA ASN A 17 -16.30 -29.02 -16.48
C ASN A 17 -17.71 -29.44 -16.01
N ASN A 18 -18.28 -30.54 -16.49
CA ASN A 18 -19.60 -31.03 -16.06
C ASN A 18 -19.56 -32.32 -15.22
N CYS A 19 -18.38 -32.83 -14.86
CA CYS A 19 -18.26 -34.10 -14.10
C CYS A 19 -17.49 -34.00 -12.77
N PHE A 20 -17.15 -32.80 -12.27
CA PHE A 20 -16.56 -32.67 -10.92
C PHE A 20 -17.53 -33.06 -9.79
N GLY A 21 -18.81 -33.25 -10.08
CA GLY A 21 -19.83 -33.73 -9.14
C GLY A 21 -20.08 -35.23 -9.14
N GLN A 22 -19.48 -36.04 -10.03
CA GLN A 22 -19.96 -37.43 -10.23
C GLN A 22 -18.91 -38.52 -10.51
N TYR A 23 -17.61 -38.22 -10.48
CA TYR A 23 -16.56 -39.24 -10.56
C TYR A 23 -15.52 -39.11 -9.44
N PHE A 24 -16.01 -39.13 -8.19
CA PHE A 24 -15.24 -39.87 -7.20
C PHE A 24 -15.53 -41.35 -7.49
N GLY A 25 -14.52 -42.10 -7.97
CA GLY A 25 -14.58 -43.56 -7.90
C GLY A 25 -14.93 -43.98 -6.46
N PRO A 26 -15.54 -45.16 -6.23
CA PRO A 26 -15.98 -45.54 -4.90
C PRO A 26 -14.82 -45.34 -3.91
N PHE A 27 -15.06 -44.56 -2.86
CA PHE A 27 -14.12 -44.22 -1.78
C PHE A 27 -13.59 -45.47 -1.01
N ASP A 28 -13.90 -46.68 -1.49
CA ASP A 28 -13.68 -47.97 -0.86
C ASP A 28 -12.59 -48.83 -1.55
N GLN A 29 -11.94 -48.36 -2.61
CA GLN A 29 -10.76 -49.06 -3.15
C GLN A 29 -9.49 -48.59 -2.44
N HIS A 30 -9.17 -49.25 -1.34
CA HIS A 30 -7.87 -49.10 -0.68
C HIS A 30 -6.80 -49.79 -1.54
N ASN A 31 -5.93 -49.02 -2.20
CA ASN A 31 -4.72 -49.56 -2.82
C ASN A 31 -3.50 -49.12 -2.00
N SER A 32 -2.93 -50.07 -1.26
CA SER A 32 -1.77 -49.86 -0.40
C SER A 32 -0.52 -49.42 -1.16
N GLU A 33 -0.42 -49.69 -2.47
CA GLU A 33 0.72 -49.27 -3.30
C GLU A 33 0.89 -47.74 -3.35
N PHE A 34 -0.21 -46.98 -3.29
CA PHE A 34 -0.14 -45.53 -3.31
C PHE A 34 0.17 -44.92 -1.94
N ASN A 35 0.05 -45.67 -0.84
CA ASN A 35 0.42 -45.17 0.48
C ASN A 35 1.93 -44.88 0.52
N ASP A 36 2.76 -45.86 0.13
CA ASP A 36 4.22 -45.70 0.11
C ASP A 36 4.67 -44.60 -0.85
N PHE A 37 3.96 -44.45 -1.99
CA PHE A 37 4.23 -43.42 -2.98
C PHE A 37 4.05 -41.99 -2.42
N TYR A 38 3.01 -41.79 -1.60
CA TYR A 38 2.67 -40.48 -1.05
C TYR A 38 3.20 -40.24 0.37
N GLU A 39 3.80 -41.24 1.01
CA GLU A 39 4.39 -41.14 2.35
C GLU A 39 5.29 -39.90 2.54
N PRO A 40 6.12 -39.46 1.55
CA PRO A 40 6.94 -38.26 1.71
C PRO A 40 6.17 -36.93 1.81
N PHE A 41 4.87 -36.92 1.50
CA PHE A 41 4.04 -35.69 1.46
C PHE A 41 3.20 -35.47 2.73
N LYS A 42 3.24 -36.40 3.70
CA LYS A 42 2.53 -36.25 4.98
C LYS A 42 3.48 -35.81 6.10
N SER A 43 2.94 -35.12 7.09
CA SER A 43 3.67 -34.81 8.33
C SER A 43 3.74 -36.03 9.27
N GLU A 44 4.59 -35.98 10.30
CA GLU A 44 4.72 -37.08 11.29
C GLU A 44 3.42 -37.33 12.06
N ASP A 45 2.63 -36.29 12.33
CA ASP A 45 1.35 -36.37 13.04
C ASP A 45 0.18 -36.84 12.15
N GLU A 46 0.44 -37.06 10.87
CA GLU A 46 -0.57 -37.45 9.89
C GLU A 46 -0.62 -38.96 9.66
N LYS A 47 -1.84 -39.49 9.63
CA LYS A 47 -2.14 -40.89 9.25
C LYS A 47 -2.83 -40.91 7.90
N ILE A 48 -2.35 -41.75 6.97
CA ILE A 48 -3.02 -41.95 5.67
C ILE A 48 -4.34 -42.68 5.90
N ILE A 49 -5.42 -42.10 5.37
CA ILE A 49 -6.78 -42.66 5.41
C ILE A 49 -7.10 -43.33 4.07
N ASN A 50 -6.74 -42.68 2.97
CA ASN A 50 -6.93 -43.22 1.61
C ASN A 50 -5.91 -42.60 0.64
N ALA A 51 -5.55 -43.31 -0.42
CA ALA A 51 -4.69 -42.83 -1.48
C ALA A 51 -5.02 -43.50 -2.83
N TRP A 52 -4.88 -42.75 -3.92
CA TRP A 52 -5.08 -43.22 -5.29
C TRP A 52 -4.18 -42.45 -6.28
N TYR A 53 -4.13 -42.83 -7.55
CA TYR A 53 -3.13 -42.35 -8.53
C TYR A 53 -3.00 -40.81 -8.69
N HIS A 54 -3.96 -40.00 -8.22
CA HIS A 54 -3.91 -38.54 -8.28
C HIS A 54 -4.29 -37.83 -6.98
N TYR A 55 -4.44 -38.55 -5.86
CA TYR A 55 -4.76 -37.92 -4.57
C TYR A 55 -4.36 -38.77 -3.36
N MET A 56 -4.22 -38.11 -2.21
CA MET A 56 -4.17 -38.75 -0.90
C MET A 56 -5.05 -38.00 0.09
N VAL A 57 -5.58 -38.72 1.06
CA VAL A 57 -6.32 -38.20 2.21
C VAL A 57 -5.61 -38.65 3.47
N THR A 58 -5.22 -37.70 4.31
CA THR A 58 -4.68 -37.97 5.64
C THR A 58 -5.59 -37.39 6.72
N TYR A 59 -5.36 -37.81 7.96
CA TYR A 59 -5.89 -37.16 9.15
C TYR A 59 -4.73 -36.70 10.03
N SER A 60 -4.71 -35.42 10.38
CA SER A 60 -3.73 -34.83 11.30
C SER A 60 -4.28 -34.87 12.73
N GLU A 61 -3.57 -35.55 13.63
CA GLU A 61 -3.93 -35.59 15.06
C GLU A 61 -3.74 -34.23 15.73
N LYS A 62 -2.76 -33.45 15.26
CA LYS A 62 -2.43 -32.12 15.78
C LYS A 62 -3.47 -31.08 15.37
N GLU A 63 -3.81 -31.02 14.09
CA GLU A 63 -4.79 -30.05 13.56
C GLU A 63 -6.23 -30.51 13.83
N LYS A 64 -6.45 -31.81 14.11
CA LYS A 64 -7.77 -32.45 14.16
C LYS A 64 -8.56 -32.18 12.87
N ARG A 65 -7.93 -32.39 11.73
CA ARG A 65 -8.46 -32.13 10.39
C ARG A 65 -8.12 -33.26 9.43
N TYR A 66 -8.99 -33.48 8.45
CA TYR A 66 -8.71 -34.30 7.28
C TYR A 66 -8.02 -33.44 6.22
N ILE A 67 -6.96 -33.93 5.60
CA ILE A 67 -6.20 -33.19 4.59
C ILE A 67 -6.29 -33.95 3.27
N LEU A 68 -6.88 -33.33 2.25
CA LEU A 68 -6.85 -33.83 0.87
C LEU A 68 -5.70 -33.17 0.12
N ARG A 69 -4.80 -33.96 -0.45
CA ARG A 69 -3.82 -33.48 -1.43
C ARG A 69 -4.13 -34.09 -2.79
N THR A 70 -4.13 -33.27 -3.83
CA THR A 70 -4.28 -33.72 -5.22
C THR A 70 -3.00 -33.47 -5.99
N PHE A 71 -2.71 -34.35 -6.95
CA PHE A 71 -1.46 -34.35 -7.69
C PHE A 71 -1.69 -34.48 -9.18
N HIS A 72 -0.76 -33.95 -9.97
CA HIS A 72 -0.69 -34.26 -11.39
C HIS A 72 -0.34 -35.74 -11.55
N PRO A 73 -1.13 -36.54 -12.31
CA PRO A 73 -0.96 -37.99 -12.39
C PRO A 73 0.46 -38.46 -12.75
N GLU A 74 1.10 -37.76 -13.69
CA GLU A 74 2.43 -38.16 -14.19
C GLU A 74 3.62 -37.42 -13.53
N LYS A 75 3.42 -36.16 -13.12
CA LYS A 75 4.51 -35.26 -12.75
C LYS A 75 4.83 -35.25 -11.26
N ARG A 76 4.02 -35.93 -10.43
CA ARG A 76 4.08 -35.87 -8.96
C ARG A 76 4.03 -34.43 -8.41
N LEU A 77 3.49 -33.50 -9.19
CA LEU A 77 3.33 -32.11 -8.81
C LEU A 77 2.06 -31.99 -7.97
N MET A 78 2.19 -31.52 -6.72
CA MET A 78 1.03 -31.22 -5.89
C MET A 78 0.27 -30.03 -6.48
N LEU A 79 -1.02 -30.22 -6.76
CA LEU A 79 -1.89 -29.22 -7.36
C LEU A 79 -2.74 -28.50 -6.31
N ARG A 80 -3.07 -29.20 -5.22
CA ARG A 80 -3.93 -28.68 -4.17
C ARG A 80 -3.69 -29.41 -2.87
N GLU A 81 -3.81 -28.70 -1.77
CA GLU A 81 -3.82 -29.23 -0.41
C GLU A 81 -4.89 -28.48 0.39
N THR A 82 -5.90 -29.20 0.90
CA THR A 82 -7.08 -28.63 1.56
C THR A 82 -7.39 -29.34 2.86
N ARG A 83 -7.66 -28.60 3.94
CA ARG A 83 -8.17 -29.15 5.21
C ARG A 83 -9.69 -29.19 5.26
N PHE A 84 -10.23 -30.23 5.92
CA PHE A 84 -11.65 -30.43 6.14
C PHE A 84 -11.95 -30.81 7.60
N LEU A 85 -13.10 -30.35 8.10
CA LEU A 85 -13.62 -30.72 9.43
C LEU A 85 -14.13 -32.15 9.49
N ASP A 86 -14.66 -32.67 8.38
CA ASP A 86 -15.37 -33.94 8.36
C ASP A 86 -14.72 -34.97 7.42
N LYS A 87 -14.87 -36.26 7.76
CA LYS A 87 -14.30 -37.38 6.98
C LYS A 87 -14.84 -37.44 5.56
N LYS A 88 -16.03 -36.87 5.30
CA LYS A 88 -16.64 -36.86 3.96
C LYS A 88 -16.12 -35.69 3.11
N LEU A 89 -15.17 -34.91 3.63
CA LEU A 89 -14.49 -33.81 2.93
C LEU A 89 -15.47 -32.75 2.40
N LYS A 90 -16.49 -32.41 3.20
CA LYS A 90 -17.53 -31.46 2.79
C LYS A 90 -17.29 -30.05 3.29
N ILE A 91 -16.76 -29.89 4.50
CA ILE A 91 -16.61 -28.60 5.16
C ILE A 91 -15.14 -28.24 5.20
N ARG A 92 -14.71 -27.33 4.32
CA ARG A 92 -13.33 -26.83 4.33
C ARG A 92 -13.06 -26.02 5.58
N ASP A 93 -11.96 -26.27 6.25
CA ASP A 93 -11.62 -25.58 7.49
C ASP A 93 -10.14 -25.75 7.83
N GLY A 94 -9.41 -24.65 7.86
CA GLY A 94 -7.97 -24.61 7.97
C GLY A 94 -7.31 -24.16 6.67
N LYS A 95 -5.99 -24.34 6.63
CA LYS A 95 -5.14 -23.87 5.54
C LYS A 95 -5.49 -24.49 4.18
N GLU A 96 -5.46 -23.65 3.16
CA GLU A 96 -5.58 -24.01 1.75
C GLU A 96 -4.27 -23.69 1.03
N LEU A 97 -3.88 -24.58 0.12
CA LEU A 97 -2.94 -24.30 -0.95
C LEU A 97 -3.54 -24.80 -2.26
N ARG A 98 -3.55 -23.98 -3.31
CA ARG A 98 -4.04 -24.37 -4.65
C ARG A 98 -3.22 -23.76 -5.77
N LEU A 99 -2.97 -24.55 -6.81
CA LEU A 99 -2.38 -24.10 -8.07
C LEU A 99 -3.47 -23.55 -9.00
N ILE A 100 -3.27 -22.35 -9.51
CA ILE A 100 -4.14 -21.71 -10.50
C ILE A 100 -3.72 -22.18 -11.89
N TYR A 101 -4.54 -23.02 -12.53
CA TYR A 101 -4.18 -23.63 -13.83
C TYR A 101 -3.98 -22.65 -14.98
N THR A 102 -4.56 -21.44 -14.91
CA THR A 102 -4.47 -20.47 -16.02
C THR A 102 -3.10 -19.81 -16.14
N ASN A 103 -2.37 -19.69 -15.03
CA ASN A 103 -1.08 -19.00 -14.98
C ASN A 103 -0.01 -19.72 -14.14
N TYR A 104 -0.36 -20.87 -13.56
CA TYR A 104 0.46 -21.68 -12.67
C TYR A 104 0.92 -20.96 -11.39
N ASP A 105 0.25 -19.87 -11.01
CA ASP A 105 0.45 -19.24 -9.71
C ASP A 105 -0.08 -20.16 -8.59
N THR A 106 0.46 -20.02 -7.39
CA THR A 106 -0.04 -20.70 -6.18
C THR A 106 -0.80 -19.71 -5.31
N GLU A 107 -1.99 -20.09 -4.84
CA GLU A 107 -2.73 -19.37 -3.80
C GLU A 107 -2.67 -20.13 -2.49
N ILE A 108 -2.44 -19.39 -1.41
CA ILE A 108 -2.40 -19.89 -0.05
C ILE A 108 -3.37 -19.06 0.78
N GLY A 109 -4.21 -19.72 1.56
CA GLY A 109 -5.21 -19.05 2.39
C GLY A 109 -5.72 -19.93 3.50
N ASN A 110 -6.88 -19.55 4.06
CA ASN A 110 -7.53 -20.29 5.12
C ASN A 110 -9.04 -20.30 4.89
N TYR A 111 -9.68 -21.41 5.27
CA TYR A 111 -11.13 -21.52 5.38
C TYR A 111 -11.55 -21.63 6.84
N VAL A 112 -12.71 -21.10 7.18
CA VAL A 112 -13.41 -21.35 8.44
C VAL A 112 -14.84 -21.73 8.08
N ASN A 113 -15.26 -22.95 8.41
CA ASN A 113 -16.60 -23.46 8.09
C ASN A 113 -17.02 -23.21 6.62
N ASP A 114 -16.17 -23.64 5.69
CA ASP A 114 -16.33 -23.55 4.23
C ASP A 114 -16.26 -22.13 3.63
N LYS A 115 -15.94 -21.11 4.45
CA LYS A 115 -15.80 -19.72 4.01
C LYS A 115 -14.36 -19.25 4.06
N GLU A 116 -13.91 -18.54 3.03
CA GLU A 116 -12.58 -17.94 2.98
C GLU A 116 -12.42 -16.95 4.14
N ASP A 117 -11.30 -17.03 4.84
CA ASP A 117 -11.08 -16.24 6.05
C ASP A 117 -9.60 -15.86 6.19
N GLY A 118 -9.35 -14.66 6.69
CA GLY A 118 -8.03 -14.13 6.92
C GLY A 118 -7.28 -13.76 5.65
N LYS A 119 -5.95 -13.85 5.71
CA LYS A 119 -5.04 -13.41 4.64
C LYS A 119 -4.90 -14.50 3.56
N TRP A 120 -5.16 -14.11 2.32
CA TRP A 120 -4.94 -14.91 1.13
C TRP A 120 -3.78 -14.34 0.32
N VAL A 121 -2.86 -15.19 -0.11
CA VAL A 121 -1.61 -14.81 -0.78
C VAL A 121 -1.50 -15.54 -2.09
N GLN A 122 -1.31 -14.80 -3.18
CA GLN A 122 -1.00 -15.34 -4.49
C GLN A 122 0.51 -15.21 -4.75
N ILE A 123 1.13 -16.29 -5.19
CA ILE A 123 2.57 -16.43 -5.40
C ILE A 123 2.79 -16.87 -6.85
N ASP A 124 3.73 -16.24 -7.54
CA ASP A 124 4.10 -16.64 -8.90
C ASP A 124 4.92 -17.92 -8.95
N THR A 125 5.17 -18.42 -10.17
CA THR A 125 5.97 -19.62 -10.41
C THR A 125 7.43 -19.51 -9.96
N SER A 126 7.93 -18.29 -9.67
CA SER A 126 9.26 -18.03 -9.11
C SER A 126 9.28 -17.96 -7.58
N GLY A 127 8.12 -18.07 -6.93
CA GLY A 127 7.99 -17.98 -5.47
C GLY A 127 7.81 -16.54 -4.94
N LYS A 128 7.59 -15.54 -5.80
CA LYS A 128 7.37 -14.15 -5.37
C LYS A 128 5.88 -13.87 -5.17
N ILE A 129 5.56 -13.07 -4.15
CA ILE A 129 4.18 -12.65 -3.87
C ILE A 129 3.71 -11.69 -4.97
N LYS A 130 2.61 -12.04 -5.64
CA LYS A 130 1.91 -11.21 -6.63
C LYS A 130 0.75 -10.44 -6.06
N ALA A 131 0.02 -11.02 -5.11
CA ALA A 131 -1.13 -10.37 -4.51
C ALA A 131 -1.38 -10.85 -3.08
N ILE A 132 -1.97 -9.97 -2.29
CA ILE A 132 -2.48 -10.24 -0.95
C ILE A 132 -3.92 -9.74 -0.89
N TYR A 133 -4.82 -10.59 -0.41
CA TYR A 133 -6.21 -10.25 -0.12
C TYR A 133 -6.52 -10.60 1.33
N HIS A 134 -7.56 -9.96 1.87
CA HIS A 134 -8.11 -10.31 3.17
C HIS A 134 -9.57 -10.66 3.00
N PHE A 135 -10.00 -11.75 3.63
CA PHE A 135 -11.36 -12.24 3.59
C PHE A 135 -11.91 -12.35 5.01
N VAL A 136 -13.21 -12.07 5.14
CA VAL A 136 -13.98 -12.32 6.36
C VAL A 136 -15.28 -12.99 5.91
N ASN A 137 -15.55 -14.19 6.42
CA ASN A 137 -16.76 -14.95 6.07
C ASN A 137 -17.00 -15.11 4.56
N GLY A 138 -15.94 -15.35 3.80
CA GLY A 138 -16.00 -15.60 2.36
C GLY A 138 -16.09 -14.34 1.49
N LYS A 139 -16.00 -13.15 2.09
CA LYS A 139 -16.04 -11.86 1.39
C LYS A 139 -14.75 -11.10 1.57
N LYS A 140 -14.27 -10.41 0.53
CA LYS A 140 -13.13 -9.49 0.63
C LYS A 140 -13.45 -8.36 1.59
N GLU A 141 -12.53 -8.14 2.52
CA GLU A 141 -12.67 -7.16 3.61
C GLU A 141 -11.31 -6.53 3.92
N GLY A 142 -11.26 -5.20 4.01
CA GLY A 142 -10.06 -4.46 4.35
C GLY A 142 -9.10 -4.27 3.18
N ILE A 143 -7.80 -4.12 3.51
CA ILE A 143 -6.77 -3.73 2.56
C ILE A 143 -6.21 -4.95 1.81
N GLY A 144 -6.15 -4.83 0.48
CA GLY A 144 -5.45 -5.77 -0.41
C GLY A 144 -4.30 -5.10 -1.15
N TYR A 145 -3.38 -5.92 -1.67
CA TYR A 145 -2.21 -5.47 -2.41
C TYR A 145 -2.00 -6.31 -3.67
N ARG A 146 -1.43 -5.68 -4.70
CA ARG A 146 -0.84 -6.33 -5.85
C ARG A 146 0.57 -5.80 -6.04
N PHE A 147 1.49 -6.63 -6.50
CA PHE A 147 2.90 -6.31 -6.60
C PHE A 147 3.43 -6.56 -8.01
N TYR A 148 4.36 -5.69 -8.42
CA TYR A 148 5.21 -5.92 -9.57
C TYR A 148 6.23 -7.03 -9.31
N SER A 149 6.86 -7.51 -10.38
CA SER A 149 7.92 -8.53 -10.31
C SER A 149 9.16 -8.09 -9.51
N ASN A 150 9.37 -6.78 -9.37
CA ASN A 150 10.40 -6.14 -8.57
C ASN A 150 10.01 -5.98 -7.08
N LYS A 151 8.83 -6.47 -6.67
CA LYS A 151 8.23 -6.38 -5.33
C LYS A 151 7.69 -5.00 -4.93
N GLN A 152 7.80 -3.99 -5.79
CA GLN A 152 7.11 -2.71 -5.58
C GLN A 152 5.60 -2.92 -5.62
N THR A 153 4.86 -2.18 -4.81
CA THR A 153 3.39 -2.18 -4.85
C THR A 153 2.93 -1.70 -6.22
N GLU A 154 2.18 -2.52 -6.95
CA GLU A 154 1.50 -2.16 -8.20
C GLU A 154 0.18 -1.48 -7.87
N ARG A 155 -0.59 -2.06 -6.94
CA ARG A 155 -1.93 -1.60 -6.58
C ARG A 155 -2.23 -1.84 -5.13
N LYS A 156 -2.99 -0.93 -4.52
CA LYS A 156 -3.53 -1.06 -3.17
C LYS A 156 -5.05 -0.88 -3.23
N TYR A 157 -5.77 -1.88 -2.75
CA TYR A 157 -7.22 -1.92 -2.76
C TYR A 157 -7.77 -1.80 -1.35
N PHE A 158 -9.02 -1.37 -1.25
CA PHE A 158 -9.79 -1.41 -0.02
C PHE A 158 -11.21 -1.88 -0.31
N TYR A 159 -11.61 -2.96 0.37
CA TYR A 159 -12.91 -3.60 0.18
C TYR A 159 -13.69 -3.63 1.49
N GLN A 160 -15.01 -3.57 1.38
CA GLN A 160 -15.94 -3.87 2.46
C GLN A 160 -17.06 -4.75 1.90
N ASN A 161 -17.22 -5.96 2.43
CA ASN A 161 -18.20 -6.93 1.95
C ASN A 161 -18.16 -7.16 0.43
N ASP A 162 -16.98 -7.41 -0.14
CA ASP A 162 -16.71 -7.52 -1.59
C ASP A 162 -16.88 -6.23 -2.41
N ALA A 163 -17.46 -5.18 -1.85
CA ALA A 163 -17.62 -3.90 -2.54
C ALA A 163 -16.34 -3.05 -2.41
N PRO A 164 -15.86 -2.42 -3.49
CA PRO A 164 -14.76 -1.47 -3.42
C PRO A 164 -15.21 -0.22 -2.64
N ILE A 165 -14.34 0.28 -1.75
CA ILE A 165 -14.64 1.47 -0.95
C ILE A 165 -13.40 2.31 -0.74
N GLY A 166 -13.59 3.62 -0.55
CA GLY A 166 -12.51 4.52 -0.18
C GLY A 166 -11.53 4.74 -1.33
N ARG A 167 -10.25 4.85 -1.02
CA ARG A 167 -9.20 5.15 -2.00
C ARG A 167 -8.48 3.88 -2.45
N TRP A 168 -8.49 3.65 -3.75
CA TRP A 168 -7.65 2.66 -4.42
C TRP A 168 -6.49 3.38 -5.09
N GLN A 169 -5.28 2.88 -4.89
CA GLN A 169 -4.06 3.52 -5.37
C GLN A 169 -3.38 2.60 -6.37
N TYR A 170 -2.98 3.16 -7.50
CA TYR A 170 -2.23 2.50 -8.57
C TYR A 170 -0.89 3.19 -8.67
N PHE A 171 0.17 2.42 -8.83
CA PHE A 171 1.54 2.92 -8.83
C PHE A 171 2.28 2.44 -10.06
N HIS A 172 3.20 3.25 -10.56
CA HIS A 172 4.21 2.85 -11.53
C HIS A 172 5.25 1.92 -10.88
N GLU A 173 6.02 1.19 -11.70
CA GLU A 173 7.08 0.28 -11.21
C GLU A 173 8.15 0.96 -10.34
N ASN A 174 8.32 2.28 -10.49
CA ASN A 174 9.23 3.10 -9.69
C ASN A 174 8.63 3.57 -8.35
N GLY A 175 7.40 3.17 -8.04
CA GLY A 175 6.68 3.46 -6.80
C GLY A 175 5.94 4.79 -6.77
N LYS A 176 6.02 5.63 -7.80
CA LYS A 176 5.20 6.84 -7.91
C LYS A 176 3.75 6.48 -8.24
N ILE A 177 2.80 7.30 -7.80
CA ILE A 177 1.39 7.10 -8.10
C ILE A 177 1.16 7.23 -9.61
N GLU A 178 0.50 6.24 -10.20
CA GLU A 178 -0.06 6.30 -11.56
C GLU A 178 -1.40 7.03 -11.53
N HIS A 179 -2.31 6.62 -10.65
CA HIS A 179 -3.54 7.34 -10.36
C HIS A 179 -4.17 6.84 -9.07
N GLU A 180 -5.14 7.60 -8.57
CA GLU A 180 -5.97 7.19 -7.43
C GLU A 180 -7.45 7.23 -7.81
N GLU A 181 -8.16 6.17 -7.41
CA GLU A 181 -9.59 6.03 -7.60
C GLU A 181 -10.30 6.16 -6.26
N LYS A 182 -11.42 6.89 -6.23
CA LYS A 182 -12.27 6.99 -5.06
C LYS A 182 -13.58 6.25 -5.31
N TYR A 183 -13.93 5.34 -4.41
CA TYR A 183 -15.14 4.55 -4.46
C TYR A 183 -16.09 4.95 -3.32
N LEU A 184 -17.33 5.24 -3.67
CA LEU A 184 -18.47 5.44 -2.77
C LEU A 184 -19.59 4.48 -3.18
N ASP A 185 -20.12 3.72 -2.21
CA ASP A 185 -21.16 2.70 -2.44
C ASP A 185 -20.83 1.71 -3.58
N GLY A 186 -19.57 1.30 -3.67
CA GLY A 186 -19.09 0.36 -4.68
C GLY A 186 -18.86 0.97 -6.07
N LYS A 187 -19.03 2.28 -6.25
CA LYS A 187 -18.90 2.96 -7.54
C LYS A 187 -17.84 4.05 -7.51
N LEU A 188 -17.14 4.23 -8.64
CA LEU A 188 -16.21 5.36 -8.82
C LEU A 188 -16.94 6.69 -8.68
N ASP A 189 -16.46 7.57 -7.81
CA ASP A 189 -17.10 8.84 -7.54
C ASP A 189 -16.06 9.92 -7.19
N GLY A 190 -16.06 10.99 -7.99
CA GLY A 190 -15.11 12.09 -7.90
C GLY A 190 -14.03 12.09 -8.98
N GLU A 191 -12.95 12.81 -8.71
CA GLU A 191 -11.86 13.03 -9.65
C GLU A 191 -10.79 11.94 -9.56
N VAL A 192 -10.33 11.46 -10.72
CA VAL A 192 -9.24 10.51 -10.89
C VAL A 192 -8.14 11.22 -11.69
N ASN A 193 -7.07 11.57 -10.98
CA ASN A 193 -5.89 12.20 -11.57
C ASN A 193 -4.89 11.12 -11.97
N TYR A 194 -4.47 11.14 -13.24
CA TYR A 194 -3.47 10.27 -13.82
C TYR A 194 -2.16 11.02 -13.98
N TYR A 195 -1.09 10.34 -13.63
CA TYR A 195 0.28 10.82 -13.64
C TYR A 195 1.16 9.88 -14.45
N ASP A 196 2.17 10.42 -15.12
CA ASP A 196 3.20 9.62 -15.77
C ASP A 196 4.23 9.08 -14.76
N SER A 197 5.19 8.29 -15.24
CA SER A 197 6.24 7.71 -14.39
C SER A 197 7.19 8.75 -13.79
N THR A 198 7.20 10.00 -14.27
CA THR A 198 7.94 11.10 -13.64
C THR A 198 7.17 11.72 -12.47
N GLY A 199 5.87 11.44 -12.37
CA GLY A 199 4.93 12.05 -11.41
C GLY A 199 4.20 13.25 -11.99
N SER A 200 4.36 13.55 -13.27
CA SER A 200 3.70 14.69 -13.92
C SER A 200 2.26 14.34 -14.24
N MET A 201 1.31 15.24 -13.91
CA MET A 201 -0.09 15.00 -14.19
C MET A 201 -0.36 15.11 -15.69
N ILE A 202 -1.00 14.08 -16.26
CA ILE A 202 -1.26 13.97 -17.71
C ILE A 202 -2.75 14.01 -18.04
N GLN A 203 -3.62 13.64 -17.10
CA GLN A 203 -5.06 13.56 -17.35
C GLN A 203 -5.86 13.57 -16.04
N THR A 204 -7.03 14.18 -16.07
CA THR A 204 -8.05 14.05 -15.02
C THR A 204 -9.32 13.48 -15.64
N LYS A 205 -9.94 12.50 -14.96
CA LYS A 205 -11.29 12.02 -15.27
C LYS A 205 -12.20 12.29 -14.09
N ILE A 206 -13.42 12.75 -14.36
CA ILE A 206 -14.42 13.06 -13.33
C ILE A 206 -15.55 12.06 -13.47
N TYR A 207 -15.82 11.34 -12.38
CA TYR A 207 -16.88 10.34 -12.29
C TYR A 207 -17.96 10.80 -11.32
N ASN A 208 -19.20 10.43 -11.62
CA ASN A 208 -20.34 10.59 -10.72
C ASN A 208 -21.05 9.25 -10.65
N LYS A 209 -21.00 8.61 -9.48
CA LYS A 209 -21.65 7.30 -9.21
C LYS A 209 -21.39 6.25 -10.30
N GLY A 210 -20.16 6.17 -10.80
CA GLY A 210 -19.68 5.22 -11.79
C GLY A 210 -19.69 5.73 -13.23
N ASP A 211 -20.44 6.78 -13.52
CA ASP A 211 -20.53 7.35 -14.87
C ASP A 211 -19.42 8.38 -15.09
N LEU A 212 -18.70 8.25 -16.21
CA LEU A 212 -17.68 9.21 -16.60
C LEU A 212 -18.35 10.47 -17.15
N GLU A 213 -18.28 11.57 -16.41
CA GLU A 213 -18.87 12.84 -16.84
C GLU A 213 -17.91 13.63 -17.74
N LYS A 214 -16.63 13.65 -17.38
CA LYS A 214 -15.64 14.52 -18.04
C LYS A 214 -14.27 13.88 -18.09
N THR A 215 -13.57 14.12 -19.20
CA THR A 215 -12.14 13.85 -19.32
C THR A 215 -11.41 15.13 -19.69
N VAL A 216 -10.41 15.49 -18.89
CA VAL A 216 -9.52 16.62 -19.13
C VAL A 216 -8.13 16.06 -19.42
N LYS A 217 -7.68 16.14 -20.68
CA LYS A 217 -6.30 15.81 -21.05
C LYS A 217 -5.43 17.04 -20.88
N ILE A 218 -4.31 16.91 -20.18
CA ILE A 218 -3.35 17.99 -20.03
C ILE A 218 -2.36 17.89 -21.19
N LYS A 219 -2.37 18.89 -22.09
CA LYS A 219 -1.58 18.85 -23.34
C LYS A 219 -0.09 19.11 -23.15
N GLU A 220 0.28 19.71 -22.03
CA GLU A 220 1.67 19.94 -21.62
C GLU A 220 1.85 19.23 -20.27
N PRO A 221 2.84 18.36 -20.09
CA PRO A 221 3.07 17.70 -18.82
C PRO A 221 3.21 18.79 -17.76
N VAL A 222 2.26 18.83 -16.83
CA VAL A 222 2.44 19.60 -15.61
C VAL A 222 3.49 18.81 -14.85
N ILE A 223 4.76 19.16 -15.08
CA ILE A 223 5.86 18.78 -14.19
C ILE A 223 5.33 19.12 -12.81
N LEU A 224 5.17 18.10 -11.96
CA LEU A 224 4.81 18.31 -10.57
C LEU A 224 6.01 19.04 -9.97
N GLU A 225 6.03 20.37 -10.11
CA GLU A 225 7.07 21.21 -9.56
C GLU A 225 7.04 21.03 -8.05
N ASP A 226 8.10 20.36 -7.58
CA ASP A 226 8.64 20.45 -6.24
C ASP A 226 7.67 20.16 -5.10
N GLU A 227 7.49 18.87 -4.84
CA GLU A 227 6.95 18.37 -3.58
C GLU A 227 7.67 19.06 -2.41
N ILE A 228 6.89 19.69 -1.53
CA ILE A 228 7.41 20.28 -0.30
C ILE A 228 7.60 19.15 0.71
N LEU A 229 8.86 18.84 1.02
CA LEU A 229 9.18 17.79 1.98
C LEU A 229 8.85 18.21 3.41
N LEU A 230 8.41 17.27 4.24
CA LEU A 230 8.23 17.52 5.68
C LEU A 230 9.58 17.61 6.42
N VAL A 231 10.57 16.85 5.95
CA VAL A 231 11.92 16.76 6.51
C VAL A 231 12.88 16.51 5.33
N SER A 232 14.09 17.08 5.40
CA SER A 232 15.19 16.86 4.46
C SER A 232 16.42 16.28 5.19
N GLU A 233 17.30 15.59 4.45
CA GLU A 233 18.59 15.10 5.00
C GLU A 233 19.41 16.20 5.64
N ASN A 234 19.47 17.36 4.98
CA ASN A 234 20.04 18.58 5.55
C ASN A 234 18.93 19.60 5.71
N ALA A 235 18.68 20.03 6.96
CA ALA A 235 17.69 21.05 7.26
C ALA A 235 18.10 22.42 6.69
N PRO A 236 17.14 23.30 6.37
CA PRO A 236 17.45 24.67 5.99
C PRO A 236 17.98 25.45 7.20
N HIS A 237 18.89 26.39 6.96
CA HIS A 237 19.54 27.17 8.02
C HIS A 237 19.38 28.68 7.82
N PHE A 238 19.08 29.38 8.90
CA PHE A 238 19.16 30.85 8.94
C PHE A 238 20.63 31.26 9.09
N ILE A 239 21.25 31.76 8.03
CA ILE A 239 22.69 32.05 8.03
C ILE A 239 23.03 33.29 8.87
N GLY A 240 22.22 34.36 8.78
CA GLY A 240 22.56 35.65 9.41
C GLY A 240 24.00 36.09 9.10
N ASN A 241 24.78 36.36 10.15
CA ASN A 241 26.20 36.71 10.07
C ASN A 241 27.16 35.52 10.30
N CYS A 242 26.67 34.27 10.21
CA CYS A 242 27.50 33.08 10.42
C CYS A 242 28.50 32.84 9.29
N LYS A 243 29.73 32.45 9.64
CA LYS A 243 30.78 32.10 8.66
C LYS A 243 30.56 30.66 8.16
N LYS A 244 30.54 30.46 6.84
CA LYS A 244 30.32 29.15 6.19
C LYS A 244 31.44 28.09 6.40
N ARG A 245 32.53 28.43 7.11
CA ARG A 245 33.68 27.54 7.37
C ARG A 245 33.82 27.15 8.84
N LEU A 246 32.70 27.03 9.54
CA LEU A 246 32.66 26.55 10.92
C LEU A 246 32.51 25.01 10.94
N GLY A 247 32.93 24.36 12.03
CA GLY A 247 32.59 22.95 12.27
C GLY A 247 31.07 22.77 12.38
N SER A 248 30.55 21.56 12.14
CA SER A 248 29.10 21.31 12.06
C SER A 248 28.33 21.75 13.30
N GLU A 249 28.92 21.63 14.49
CA GLU A 249 28.31 22.02 15.77
C GLU A 249 28.33 23.54 15.99
N GLU A 250 29.49 24.18 15.79
CA GLU A 250 29.64 25.64 15.87
C GLU A 250 28.74 26.38 14.85
N PHE A 251 28.55 25.78 13.67
CA PHE A 251 27.66 26.32 12.65
C PHE A 251 26.19 26.27 13.09
N GLN A 252 25.76 25.15 13.69
CA GLN A 252 24.38 25.00 14.21
C GLN A 252 24.09 26.00 15.33
N GLU A 253 25.01 26.14 16.30
CA GLU A 253 24.87 27.10 17.39
C GLU A 253 24.79 28.55 16.86
N CYS A 254 25.63 28.89 15.89
CA CYS A 254 25.62 30.21 15.29
C CYS A 254 24.29 30.51 14.60
N ASN A 255 23.81 29.61 13.73
CA ASN A 255 22.59 29.81 12.95
C ASN A 255 21.37 29.99 13.86
N GLN A 256 21.29 29.18 14.93
CA GLN A 256 20.20 29.29 15.91
C GLN A 256 20.27 30.63 16.65
N ARG A 257 21.45 31.06 17.10
CA ARG A 257 21.63 32.36 17.76
C ARG A 257 21.23 33.51 16.86
N GLU A 258 21.64 33.48 15.60
CA GLU A 258 21.35 34.52 14.61
C GLU A 258 19.85 34.61 14.28
N LEU A 259 19.17 33.48 14.18
CA LEU A 259 17.71 33.43 14.03
C LEU A 259 17.01 34.10 15.22
N TYR A 260 17.37 33.74 16.45
CA TYR A 260 16.76 34.34 17.63
C TYR A 260 17.09 35.83 17.77
N ARG A 261 18.30 36.23 17.40
CA ARG A 261 18.70 37.64 17.33
C ARG A 261 17.84 38.42 16.35
N PHE A 262 17.68 37.90 15.13
CA PHE A 262 16.80 38.51 14.12
C PHE A 262 15.36 38.64 14.62
N LEU A 263 14.81 37.59 15.24
CA LEU A 263 13.46 37.62 15.81
C LEU A 263 13.33 38.68 16.90
N GLY A 264 14.28 38.73 17.84
CA GLY A 264 14.28 39.73 18.92
C GLY A 264 14.39 41.17 18.43
N GLU A 265 15.13 41.41 17.35
CA GLU A 265 15.29 42.74 16.73
C GLU A 265 14.06 43.18 15.90
N ASN A 266 13.28 42.22 15.38
CA ASN A 266 12.21 42.51 14.41
C ASN A 266 10.79 42.33 14.94
N ILE A 267 10.59 41.54 16.00
CA ILE A 267 9.28 41.35 16.63
C ILE A 267 8.87 42.61 17.40
N LYS A 268 7.65 43.06 17.14
CA LYS A 268 6.99 44.16 17.86
C LYS A 268 5.75 43.63 18.55
N TYR A 269 5.62 43.87 19.85
CA TYR A 269 4.39 43.49 20.56
C TYR A 269 3.23 44.41 20.16
N PRO A 270 2.15 43.93 19.54
CA PRO A 270 1.03 44.79 19.13
C PRO A 270 0.34 45.45 20.33
N ALA A 271 0.03 46.74 20.24
CA ALA A 271 -0.55 47.52 21.33
C ALA A 271 -1.87 46.93 21.86
N LEU A 272 -2.69 46.34 20.98
CA LEU A 272 -3.93 45.67 21.37
C LEU A 272 -3.65 44.42 22.24
N ALA A 273 -2.68 43.60 21.85
CA ALA A 273 -2.29 42.41 22.61
C ALA A 273 -1.69 42.78 23.97
N GLN A 274 -0.93 43.89 24.04
CA GLN A 274 -0.43 44.45 25.31
C GLN A 274 -1.60 44.90 26.20
N LYS A 275 -2.54 45.69 25.66
CA LYS A 275 -3.71 46.19 26.41
C LYS A 275 -4.57 45.05 26.98
N LEU A 276 -4.65 43.93 26.26
CA LEU A 276 -5.44 42.76 26.65
C LEU A 276 -4.62 41.72 27.44
N ASN A 277 -3.36 41.99 27.79
CA ASN A 277 -2.45 41.08 28.48
C ASN A 277 -2.35 39.68 27.83
N VAL A 278 -2.38 39.63 26.49
CA VAL A 278 -2.34 38.35 25.77
C VAL A 278 -0.89 37.95 25.54
N SER A 279 -0.44 36.90 26.22
CA SER A 279 0.85 36.23 26.01
C SER A 279 0.64 34.77 25.59
N GLY A 280 1.64 34.18 24.93
CA GLY A 280 1.53 32.80 24.48
C GLY A 280 2.57 32.40 23.44
N ARG A 281 2.37 31.21 22.87
CA ARG A 281 3.24 30.65 21.83
C ARG A 281 2.42 30.43 20.56
N ILE A 282 2.94 30.91 19.44
CA ILE A 282 2.41 30.63 18.10
C ILE A 282 3.37 29.68 17.40
N PHE A 283 2.87 28.54 16.92
CA PHE A 283 3.60 27.68 16.00
C PHE A 283 3.32 28.11 14.57
N ILE A 284 4.36 28.52 13.86
CA ILE A 284 4.30 28.91 12.45
C ILE A 284 5.03 27.88 11.61
N ARG A 285 4.40 27.45 10.53
CA ARG A 285 4.99 26.62 9.48
C ARG A 285 5.26 27.50 8.27
N PHE A 286 6.43 27.39 7.69
CA PHE A 286 6.69 28.01 6.39
C PHE A 286 7.54 27.11 5.51
N VAL A 287 7.55 27.37 4.21
CA VAL A 287 8.40 26.66 3.24
C VAL A 287 9.71 27.42 3.08
N VAL A 288 10.84 26.73 3.18
CA VAL A 288 12.11 27.23 2.66
C VAL A 288 12.26 26.71 1.24
N GLU A 289 12.27 27.63 0.28
CA GLU A 289 12.38 27.34 -1.13
C GLU A 289 13.81 26.94 -1.51
N LYS A 290 13.99 26.34 -2.70
CA LYS A 290 15.30 25.87 -3.19
C LYS A 290 16.37 26.97 -3.29
N ASP A 291 15.94 28.21 -3.47
CA ASP A 291 16.80 29.38 -3.53
C ASP A 291 16.98 30.08 -2.17
N GLY A 292 16.43 29.48 -1.11
CA GLY A 292 16.44 30.01 0.25
C GLY A 292 15.31 30.99 0.56
N ALA A 293 14.45 31.36 -0.39
CA ALA A 293 13.35 32.28 -0.12
C ALA A 293 12.32 31.64 0.83
N ILE A 294 11.63 32.49 1.58
CA ILE A 294 10.48 32.05 2.39
C ILE A 294 9.25 31.99 1.49
N GLY A 295 8.69 30.79 1.35
CA GLY A 295 7.50 30.49 0.58
C GLY A 295 6.22 30.57 1.41
N GLU A 296 5.30 29.62 1.19
CA GLU A 296 4.02 29.53 1.88
C GLU A 296 4.19 29.60 3.40
N ILE A 297 3.36 30.40 4.09
CA ILE A 297 3.35 30.56 5.55
C ILE A 297 1.97 30.16 6.09
N LYS A 298 1.95 29.30 7.10
CA LYS A 298 0.75 28.79 7.76
C LYS A 298 0.89 28.82 9.28
N LEU A 299 -0.10 29.37 9.95
CA LEU A 299 -0.23 29.30 11.40
C LEU A 299 -0.78 27.92 11.79
N LEU A 300 -0.07 27.21 12.66
CA LEU A 300 -0.52 25.90 13.17
C LEU A 300 -1.33 26.04 14.45
N THR A 301 -1.02 27.04 15.27
CA THR A 301 -1.76 27.35 16.50
C THR A 301 -2.12 28.84 16.51
N PRO A 302 -3.38 29.20 16.26
CA PRO A 302 -3.83 30.58 16.42
C PRO A 302 -3.80 30.99 17.90
N LEU A 303 -3.62 32.28 18.18
CA LEU A 303 -3.59 32.84 19.52
C LEU A 303 -4.49 34.08 19.60
N CYS A 304 -4.15 35.12 18.84
CA CYS A 304 -5.04 36.25 18.57
C CYS A 304 -4.57 36.95 17.29
N GLU A 305 -5.51 37.55 16.57
CA GLU A 305 -5.29 38.13 15.23
C GLU A 305 -4.09 39.09 15.18
N SER A 306 -3.94 39.97 16.17
CA SER A 306 -2.85 40.95 16.17
C SER A 306 -1.46 40.29 16.31
N LEU A 307 -1.33 39.23 17.11
CA LEU A 307 -0.07 38.50 17.27
C LEU A 307 0.22 37.60 16.07
N GLU A 308 -0.83 37.05 15.45
CA GLU A 308 -0.74 36.24 14.23
C GLU A 308 -0.27 37.06 13.03
N GLN A 309 -0.81 38.27 12.85
CA GLN A 309 -0.38 39.21 11.82
C GLN A 309 1.09 39.61 12.01
N GLU A 310 1.49 39.87 13.27
CA GLU A 310 2.86 40.22 13.59
C GLU A 310 3.84 39.06 13.35
N ALA A 311 3.49 37.85 13.80
CA ALA A 311 4.26 36.64 13.54
C ALA A 311 4.47 36.45 12.03
N THR A 312 3.39 36.52 11.25
CA THR A 312 3.44 36.41 9.79
C THR A 312 4.31 37.50 9.16
N ARG A 313 4.21 38.76 9.64
CA ARG A 313 5.03 39.87 9.14
C ARG A 313 6.52 39.63 9.35
N VAL A 314 6.91 39.18 10.54
CA VAL A 314 8.33 38.94 10.87
C VAL A 314 8.91 37.77 10.06
N ILE A 315 8.15 36.70 9.85
CA ILE A 315 8.59 35.60 8.98
C ILE A 315 8.82 36.09 7.54
N LYS A 316 7.94 36.95 7.01
CA LYS A 316 8.11 37.55 5.67
C LYS A 316 9.31 38.48 5.53
N LEU A 317 9.83 39.01 6.64
CA LEU A 317 11.02 39.86 6.64
C LEU A 317 12.34 39.08 6.65
N MET A 318 12.29 37.76 6.86
CA MET A 318 13.52 36.97 6.92
C MET A 318 14.30 37.07 5.60
N PRO A 319 15.63 37.23 5.67
CA PRO A 319 16.48 37.11 4.49
C PRO A 319 16.41 35.68 3.93
N LYS A 320 17.00 35.46 2.75
CA LYS A 320 17.15 34.13 2.19
C LYS A 320 17.95 33.21 3.13
N TRP A 321 17.42 32.02 3.36
CA TRP A 321 18.03 30.95 4.13
C TRP A 321 19.00 30.14 3.27
N GLU A 322 19.82 29.32 3.90
CA GLU A 322 20.38 28.15 3.23
C GLU A 322 19.25 27.12 3.03
N PRO A 323 19.04 26.63 1.79
CA PRO A 323 17.96 25.68 1.52
C PRO A 323 18.22 24.33 2.19
N GLY A 324 17.16 23.53 2.32
CA GLY A 324 17.33 22.12 2.65
C GLY A 324 17.90 21.34 1.47
N TYR A 325 18.60 20.24 1.74
CA TYR A 325 19.15 19.36 0.70
C TYR A 325 18.72 17.92 0.86
N GLN A 326 18.51 17.25 -0.27
CA GLN A 326 18.30 15.81 -0.42
C GLN A 326 19.22 15.31 -1.53
N ASP A 327 20.03 14.29 -1.27
CA ASP A 327 21.00 13.76 -2.25
C ASP A 327 21.90 14.85 -2.87
N GLY A 328 22.28 15.85 -2.05
CA GLY A 328 23.10 16.99 -2.46
C GLY A 328 22.40 18.03 -3.35
N LYS A 329 21.08 17.91 -3.57
CA LYS A 329 20.28 18.88 -4.35
C LYS A 329 19.37 19.72 -3.45
N PRO A 330 19.21 21.03 -3.72
CA PRO A 330 18.31 21.86 -2.94
C PRO A 330 16.85 21.42 -3.17
N VAL A 331 16.08 21.36 -2.09
CA VAL A 331 14.68 20.93 -2.06
C VAL A 331 13.81 21.92 -1.30
N ARG A 332 12.51 21.95 -1.62
CA ARG A 332 11.51 22.70 -0.85
C ARG A 332 11.17 21.91 0.40
N VAL A 333 11.21 22.54 1.56
CA VAL A 333 10.99 21.84 2.83
C VAL A 333 10.22 22.71 3.82
N TYR A 334 9.32 22.09 4.57
CA TYR A 334 8.62 22.75 5.66
C TYR A 334 9.55 22.98 6.85
N TYR A 335 9.48 24.18 7.42
CA TYR A 335 10.11 24.55 8.69
C TYR A 335 9.03 24.95 9.69
N ASN A 336 9.03 24.32 10.87
CA ASN A 336 8.10 24.63 11.95
C ASN A 336 8.85 25.37 13.07
N MET A 337 8.43 26.59 13.40
CA MET A 337 9.08 27.41 14.40
C MET A 337 8.08 27.90 15.45
N PRO A 338 8.41 27.82 16.75
CA PRO A 338 7.65 28.50 17.78
C PRO A 338 8.09 29.97 17.89
N ILE A 339 7.14 30.91 17.86
CA ILE A 339 7.34 32.31 18.26
C ILE A 339 6.67 32.51 19.62
N ILE A 340 7.43 32.99 20.59
CA ILE A 340 6.97 33.18 21.97
C ILE A 340 6.77 34.67 22.22
N TYR A 341 5.54 35.05 22.55
CA TYR A 341 5.20 36.38 23.02
C TYR A 341 5.03 36.35 24.53
N LYS A 342 5.87 37.10 25.23
CA LYS A 342 5.83 37.24 26.68
C LYS A 342 5.84 38.73 27.02
N LEU A 343 4.88 39.15 27.84
CA LEU A 343 4.92 40.45 28.51
C LEU A 343 5.78 40.31 29.77
N ASP A 344 6.63 41.30 30.02
CA ASP A 344 7.47 41.37 31.22
C ASP A 344 6.65 41.66 32.49
#